data_AF-A0A956IAP9-F1
#
_entry.id   AF-A0A956IAP9-F1
#
_cell.length_a   1.000
_cell.length_b   1.000
_cell.length_c   1.000
_cell.angle_alpha   90.00
_cell.angle_beta   90.00
_cell.angle_gamma   90.00
#
_symmetry.space_group_name_H-M   'P 1'
#
loop_
_entity.id
_entity.type
_entity.pdbx_description
1 polymer ?
#
loop_
_entity_poly.entity_id
_entity_poly.type
_entity_poly.pdbx_seq_one_letter_code
_entity_poly.pdbx_strand_id
1 'polypeptide(L)'
;MRRYLVLACLLTLACGDDDATAPRDGDVFTVDGGDGRCSDDLDCSDGVFCNGAERCDRDAPSANERGCVAGTTPCPDGCDEVSDTCVSCDVPDADGDGFAAQACGGDDCDDTDRDVNPDATEICDPEGFDEDCDPSTFGDRDDDDDGFVDARCCNLDRCGDDCDDGDDSVRPDSVEVCNRRDDDCDGSVDESVSVPGFVDEDSDGRGDGDRPAMACPGSPRFSTVGDDCDDDDPARNPAQVEVCDGVDNDCDDRADEQARA
;
A
#
# COMPACT_ATOMS: atom_id res chain seq x y z
N MET A 1 56.50 -21.91 -50.85
CA MET A 1 56.55 -23.38 -50.97
C MET A 1 55.62 -23.99 -49.93
N ARG A 2 54.76 -24.92 -50.38
CA ARG A 2 53.72 -25.63 -49.59
C ARG A 2 54.23 -26.18 -48.26
N ARG A 3 53.37 -26.19 -47.23
CA ARG A 3 52.80 -27.44 -46.67
C ARG A 3 51.71 -27.16 -45.64
N TYR A 4 50.60 -27.86 -45.85
CA TYR A 4 49.38 -27.93 -45.06
C TYR A 4 49.63 -28.71 -43.76
N LEU A 5 48.91 -28.34 -42.69
CA LEU A 5 48.63 -29.26 -41.60
C LEU A 5 47.18 -29.04 -41.16
N VAL A 6 46.35 -30.01 -41.54
CA VAL A 6 44.93 -30.15 -41.23
C VAL A 6 44.86 -30.75 -39.83
N LEU A 7 44.20 -30.06 -38.89
CA LEU A 7 43.84 -30.63 -37.59
C LEU A 7 42.31 -30.81 -37.58
N ALA A 8 41.89 -32.06 -37.72
CA ALA A 8 40.49 -32.48 -37.66
C ALA A 8 40.04 -32.48 -36.19
N CYS A 9 39.06 -31.64 -35.85
CA CYS A 9 38.40 -31.62 -34.55
C CYS A 9 37.10 -32.45 -34.66
N LEU A 10 37.13 -33.65 -34.09
CA LEU A 10 35.99 -34.56 -33.94
C LEU A 10 35.10 -34.05 -32.79
N LEU A 11 33.98 -33.40 -33.13
CA LEU A 11 32.90 -33.10 -32.20
C LEU A 11 32.02 -34.35 -32.03
N THR A 12 32.03 -34.90 -30.82
CA THR A 12 31.14 -35.97 -30.37
C THR A 12 29.72 -35.42 -30.20
N LEU A 13 28.77 -35.94 -30.97
CA LEU A 13 27.34 -35.85 -30.66
C LEU A 13 27.07 -36.61 -29.37
N ALA A 14 26.64 -35.91 -28.33
CA ALA A 14 25.97 -36.49 -27.17
C ALA A 14 24.46 -36.21 -27.33
N CYS A 15 23.68 -37.27 -27.60
CA CYS A 15 22.25 -37.27 -27.29
C CYS A 15 22.13 -37.56 -25.79
N GLY A 16 21.68 -36.57 -25.02
CA GLY A 16 21.15 -36.77 -23.68
C GLY A 16 19.63 -36.82 -23.78
N ASP A 17 19.07 -37.98 -23.44
CA ASP A 17 17.66 -38.19 -23.18
C ASP A 17 17.34 -37.60 -21.80
N ASP A 18 16.60 -36.50 -21.75
CA ASP A 18 15.96 -36.04 -20.52
C ASP A 18 14.50 -36.49 -20.55
N ASP A 19 14.25 -37.58 -19.81
CA ASP A 19 12.95 -38.03 -19.34
C ASP A 19 12.27 -36.89 -18.56
N ALA A 20 11.54 -36.03 -19.26
CA ALA A 20 10.59 -35.13 -18.64
C ALA A 20 9.38 -35.94 -18.18
N THR A 21 9.40 -36.33 -16.91
CA THR A 21 8.25 -36.78 -16.16
C THR A 21 7.11 -35.76 -16.30
N ALA A 22 6.01 -36.19 -16.93
CA ALA A 22 4.75 -35.46 -16.90
C ALA A 22 4.26 -35.30 -15.45
N PRO A 23 3.82 -34.11 -15.02
CA PRO A 23 2.98 -34.02 -13.84
C PRO A 23 1.61 -34.61 -14.17
N ARG A 24 1.18 -35.54 -13.31
CA ARG A 24 -0.17 -36.05 -13.27
C ARG A 24 -1.00 -35.21 -12.30
N ASP A 25 -2.23 -34.94 -12.73
CA ASP A 25 -3.44 -34.76 -11.92
C ASP A 25 -3.39 -33.71 -10.79
N GLY A 26 -4.05 -32.58 -11.06
CA GLY A 26 -4.83 -31.84 -10.07
C GLY A 26 -4.02 -31.01 -9.08
N ASP A 27 -3.51 -29.88 -9.55
CA ASP A 27 -3.14 -28.77 -8.65
C ASP A 27 -4.44 -28.17 -8.08
N VAL A 28 -4.86 -28.76 -6.96
CA VAL A 28 -5.66 -28.05 -5.96
C VAL A 28 -4.76 -26.90 -5.50
N PHE A 29 -5.05 -25.70 -6.00
CA PHE A 29 -4.48 -24.47 -5.47
C PHE A 29 -4.66 -24.49 -3.96
N THR A 30 -3.54 -24.54 -3.24
CA THR A 30 -3.55 -24.38 -1.79
C THR A 30 -4.06 -22.98 -1.53
N VAL A 31 -5.32 -22.90 -1.09
CA VAL A 31 -5.90 -21.71 -0.47
C VAL A 31 -4.95 -21.31 0.65
N ASP A 32 -4.13 -20.30 0.40
CA ASP A 32 -3.44 -19.59 1.46
C ASP A 32 -4.49 -19.16 2.48
N GLY A 33 -4.15 -19.19 3.77
CA GLY A 33 -5.07 -19.04 4.89
C GLY A 33 -5.71 -17.65 5.04
N GLY A 34 -6.19 -17.05 3.96
CA GLY A 34 -7.19 -15.99 3.93
C GLY A 34 -8.58 -16.53 4.25
N ASP A 35 -9.49 -15.64 4.56
CA ASP A 35 -10.85 -15.85 5.07
C ASP A 35 -11.83 -16.56 4.09
N GLY A 36 -11.32 -17.22 3.05
CA GLY A 36 -12.09 -17.88 2.00
C GLY A 36 -12.77 -16.91 1.03
N ARG A 37 -12.50 -15.60 1.16
CA ARG A 37 -12.98 -14.54 0.29
C ARG A 37 -11.94 -14.20 -0.78
N CYS A 38 -12.39 -13.67 -1.90
CA CYS A 38 -11.52 -13.24 -3.00
C CYS A 38 -10.62 -12.08 -2.53
N SER A 39 -9.36 -12.12 -2.95
CA SER A 39 -8.40 -11.02 -2.80
C SER A 39 -8.31 -10.20 -4.08
N ASP A 40 -8.43 -10.87 -5.22
CA ASP A 40 -8.37 -10.31 -6.56
C ASP A 40 -9.40 -11.00 -7.48
N ASP A 41 -9.55 -10.47 -8.69
CA ASP A 41 -10.50 -10.96 -9.69
C ASP A 41 -10.15 -12.38 -10.17
N LEU A 42 -8.87 -12.76 -10.12
CA LEU A 42 -8.42 -14.11 -10.50
C LEU A 42 -8.92 -15.18 -9.50
N ASP A 43 -9.05 -14.84 -8.22
CA ASP A 43 -9.67 -15.70 -7.22
C ASP A 43 -11.16 -15.99 -7.52
N CYS A 44 -11.79 -15.08 -8.25
CA CYS A 44 -13.18 -15.18 -8.65
C CYS A 44 -13.38 -15.92 -9.96
N SER A 45 -12.42 -15.84 -10.88
CA SER A 45 -12.49 -16.42 -12.22
C SER A 45 -12.81 -17.93 -12.23
N ASP A 46 -13.84 -18.30 -12.96
CA ASP A 46 -14.25 -19.67 -13.26
C ASP A 46 -13.62 -20.23 -14.54
N GLY A 47 -12.78 -19.41 -15.22
CA GLY A 47 -12.08 -19.75 -16.45
C GLY A 47 -12.99 -19.90 -17.67
N VAL A 48 -14.23 -19.41 -17.59
CA VAL A 48 -15.18 -19.36 -18.70
C VAL A 48 -15.20 -17.92 -19.22
N PHE A 49 -15.13 -17.77 -20.54
CA PHE A 49 -15.01 -16.45 -21.15
C PHE A 49 -16.39 -15.89 -21.51
N CYS A 50 -17.31 -16.71 -22.03
CA CYS A 50 -18.58 -16.18 -22.55
C CYS A 50 -19.62 -15.80 -21.48
N ASN A 51 -19.39 -16.13 -20.21
CA ASN A 51 -20.17 -15.58 -19.08
C ASN A 51 -19.59 -14.27 -18.54
N GLY A 52 -18.41 -13.84 -19.03
CA GLY A 52 -17.75 -12.60 -18.69
C GLY A 52 -16.83 -12.70 -17.48
N ALA A 53 -15.86 -11.78 -17.42
CA ALA A 53 -14.90 -11.70 -16.32
C ALA A 53 -15.59 -11.42 -14.97
N GLU A 54 -15.23 -12.19 -13.95
CA GLU A 54 -15.79 -12.09 -12.60
C GLU A 54 -14.92 -11.17 -11.75
N ARG A 55 -15.56 -10.26 -11.01
CA ARG A 55 -14.88 -9.26 -10.19
C ARG A 55 -14.91 -9.64 -8.71
N CYS A 56 -13.80 -9.43 -8.02
CA CYS A 56 -13.75 -9.42 -6.57
C CYS A 56 -14.25 -8.08 -6.04
N ASP A 57 -15.45 -8.07 -5.49
CA ASP A 57 -16.03 -6.92 -4.83
C ASP A 57 -16.80 -7.42 -3.60
N ARG A 58 -16.15 -7.32 -2.44
CA ARG A 58 -16.64 -7.89 -1.18
C ARG A 58 -17.88 -7.18 -0.65
N ASP A 59 -18.14 -5.96 -1.10
CA ASP A 59 -19.23 -5.11 -0.61
C ASP A 59 -20.38 -4.97 -1.62
N ALA A 60 -20.19 -5.45 -2.86
CA ALA A 60 -21.23 -5.45 -3.87
C ALA A 60 -22.49 -6.22 -3.42
N PRO A 61 -23.70 -5.65 -3.63
CA PRO A 61 -24.97 -6.32 -3.31
C PRO A 61 -25.19 -7.63 -4.09
N SER A 62 -24.53 -7.79 -5.23
CA SER A 62 -24.56 -8.95 -6.11
C SER A 62 -23.47 -9.98 -5.81
N ALA A 63 -22.59 -9.72 -4.84
CA ALA A 63 -21.50 -10.61 -4.50
C ALA A 63 -21.99 -11.89 -3.80
N ASN A 64 -21.31 -13.00 -4.08
CA ASN A 64 -21.55 -14.27 -3.39
C ASN A 64 -20.85 -14.32 -2.01
N GLU A 65 -20.92 -15.45 -1.32
CA GLU A 65 -20.33 -15.64 0.02
C GLU A 65 -18.78 -15.46 0.06
N ARG A 66 -18.12 -15.53 -1.10
CA ARG A 66 -16.68 -15.28 -1.27
C ARG A 66 -16.37 -13.83 -1.66
N GLY A 67 -17.37 -12.98 -1.91
CA GLY A 67 -17.15 -11.61 -2.42
C GLY A 67 -17.01 -11.52 -3.94
N CYS A 68 -17.33 -12.58 -4.70
CA CYS A 68 -17.24 -12.54 -6.15
C CYS A 68 -18.56 -12.12 -6.79
N VAL A 69 -18.48 -11.19 -7.74
CA VAL A 69 -19.59 -10.73 -8.57
C VAL A 69 -19.46 -11.38 -9.94
N ALA A 70 -20.57 -11.97 -10.42
CA ALA A 70 -20.60 -12.61 -11.73
C ALA A 70 -20.38 -11.58 -12.85
N GLY A 71 -19.60 -11.98 -13.85
CA GLY A 71 -19.35 -11.19 -15.05
C GLY A 71 -20.59 -10.98 -15.91
N THR A 72 -20.46 -10.05 -16.87
CA THR A 72 -21.45 -9.81 -17.91
C THR A 72 -21.00 -10.43 -19.22
N THR A 73 -21.90 -11.14 -19.91
CA THR A 73 -21.62 -11.74 -21.22
C THR A 73 -21.03 -10.71 -22.19
N PRO A 74 -19.78 -10.89 -22.65
CA PRO A 74 -19.08 -9.91 -23.49
C PRO A 74 -19.67 -9.85 -24.91
N CYS A 75 -20.08 -11.00 -25.46
CA CYS A 75 -20.57 -11.10 -26.84
C CYS A 75 -22.07 -11.49 -26.90
N PRO A 76 -23.00 -10.53 -27.07
CA PRO A 76 -24.43 -10.84 -27.15
C PRO A 76 -24.82 -11.63 -28.43
N ASP A 77 -24.03 -11.52 -29.50
CA ASP A 77 -24.32 -12.11 -30.82
C ASP A 77 -23.60 -13.44 -31.09
N GLY A 78 -22.92 -14.00 -30.09
CA GLY A 78 -22.29 -15.32 -30.13
C GLY A 78 -20.84 -15.29 -29.69
N CYS A 79 -20.42 -16.35 -29.00
CA CYS A 79 -19.11 -16.48 -28.37
C CYS A 79 -18.59 -17.91 -28.49
N ASP A 80 -17.28 -18.08 -28.64
CA ASP A 80 -16.57 -19.35 -28.71
C ASP A 80 -15.64 -19.51 -27.49
N GLU A 81 -16.10 -20.30 -26.51
CA GLU A 81 -15.38 -20.63 -25.27
C GLU A 81 -14.06 -21.40 -25.46
N VAL A 82 -13.85 -22.02 -26.63
CA VAL A 82 -12.62 -22.78 -26.86
C VAL A 82 -11.48 -21.85 -27.26
N SER A 83 -11.83 -20.72 -27.86
CA SER A 83 -10.90 -19.76 -28.43
C SER A 83 -10.92 -18.42 -27.68
N ASP A 84 -11.75 -18.29 -26.64
CA ASP A 84 -11.99 -17.05 -25.89
C ASP A 84 -12.25 -15.85 -26.82
N THR A 85 -13.15 -16.01 -27.80
CA THR A 85 -13.44 -14.95 -28.80
C THR A 85 -14.92 -14.81 -29.13
N CYS A 86 -15.32 -13.59 -29.48
CA CYS A 86 -16.65 -13.32 -30.03
C CYS A 86 -16.78 -13.77 -31.50
N VAL A 87 -17.93 -14.37 -31.86
CA VAL A 87 -18.18 -14.97 -33.19
C VAL A 87 -18.32 -13.91 -34.29
N SER A 88 -18.71 -12.68 -33.94
CA SER A 88 -18.81 -11.54 -34.87
C SER A 88 -17.84 -10.42 -34.48
N CYS A 89 -16.54 -10.68 -34.58
CA CYS A 89 -15.51 -9.67 -34.47
C CYS A 89 -14.80 -9.48 -35.81
N ASP A 90 -15.39 -8.62 -36.65
CA ASP A 90 -14.87 -8.32 -37.98
C ASP A 90 -13.56 -7.51 -37.91
N VAL A 91 -13.36 -6.71 -36.86
CA VAL A 91 -12.12 -6.00 -36.55
C VAL A 91 -11.90 -6.11 -35.04
N PRO A 92 -11.07 -7.05 -34.57
CA PRO A 92 -10.81 -7.22 -33.14
C PRO A 92 -9.92 -6.16 -32.52
N ASP A 93 -9.12 -5.45 -33.33
CA ASP A 93 -8.14 -4.42 -32.95
C ASP A 93 -8.23 -3.34 -34.05
N ALA A 94 -9.01 -2.29 -33.83
CA ALA A 94 -9.35 -1.32 -34.87
C ALA A 94 -8.40 -0.12 -34.93
N ASP A 95 -7.75 0.25 -33.83
CA ASP A 95 -6.77 1.34 -33.77
C ASP A 95 -5.30 0.89 -33.95
N GLY A 96 -5.04 -0.41 -33.83
CA GLY A 96 -3.76 -1.06 -34.09
C GLY A 96 -2.75 -0.93 -32.96
N ASP A 97 -3.19 -0.83 -31.71
CA ASP A 97 -2.31 -0.80 -30.53
C ASP A 97 -1.82 -2.19 -30.09
N GLY A 98 -2.49 -3.25 -30.56
CA GLY A 98 -2.16 -4.64 -30.30
C GLY A 98 -2.99 -5.31 -29.20
N PHE A 99 -3.96 -4.59 -28.62
CA PHE A 99 -5.00 -5.12 -27.76
C PHE A 99 -6.27 -5.35 -28.58
N ALA A 100 -7.13 -6.25 -28.09
CA ALA A 100 -8.39 -6.52 -28.76
C ALA A 100 -9.54 -5.86 -28.00
N ALA A 101 -10.50 -5.30 -28.75
CA ALA A 101 -11.70 -4.68 -28.20
C ALA A 101 -12.37 -5.53 -27.13
N GLN A 102 -12.87 -4.91 -26.08
CA GLN A 102 -13.66 -5.58 -25.05
C GLN A 102 -14.96 -6.17 -25.61
N ALA A 103 -15.52 -5.57 -26.66
CA ALA A 103 -16.65 -6.14 -27.42
C ALA A 103 -16.29 -7.43 -28.17
N CYS A 104 -15.00 -7.69 -28.34
CA CYS A 104 -14.41 -8.93 -28.84
C CYS A 104 -13.86 -9.84 -27.73
N GLY A 105 -14.01 -9.39 -26.49
CA GLY A 105 -13.43 -9.88 -25.24
C GLY A 105 -11.91 -9.99 -25.27
N GLY A 106 -11.25 -9.01 -25.88
CA GLY A 106 -9.97 -8.59 -25.33
C GLY A 106 -10.17 -7.57 -24.20
N ASP A 107 -9.10 -6.90 -23.85
CA ASP A 107 -9.02 -6.05 -22.66
C ASP A 107 -9.04 -4.54 -23.00
N ASP A 108 -9.15 -4.18 -24.28
CA ASP A 108 -9.19 -2.79 -24.74
C ASP A 108 -10.59 -2.17 -24.56
N CYS A 109 -10.65 -1.15 -23.72
CA CYS A 109 -11.87 -0.43 -23.36
C CYS A 109 -12.27 0.66 -24.37
N ASP A 110 -11.37 1.13 -25.25
CA ASP A 110 -11.67 2.02 -26.38
C ASP A 110 -10.86 1.64 -27.63
N ASP A 111 -11.34 0.62 -28.34
CA ASP A 111 -10.83 0.11 -29.63
C ASP A 111 -10.89 1.12 -30.80
N THR A 112 -11.09 2.41 -30.52
CA THR A 112 -10.95 3.48 -31.49
C THR A 112 -9.80 4.43 -31.21
N ASP A 113 -9.13 4.28 -30.06
CA ASP A 113 -8.02 5.10 -29.61
C ASP A 113 -6.84 4.26 -29.09
N ARG A 114 -5.77 4.22 -29.90
CA ARG A 114 -4.52 3.47 -29.62
C ARG A 114 -3.82 3.79 -28.30
N ASP A 115 -4.18 4.92 -27.71
CA ASP A 115 -3.57 5.42 -26.48
C ASP A 115 -4.38 4.96 -25.24
N VAL A 116 -5.45 4.17 -25.45
CA VAL A 116 -6.32 3.56 -24.43
C VAL A 116 -6.23 2.05 -24.51
N ASN A 117 -5.57 1.42 -23.54
CA ASN A 117 -5.42 -0.03 -23.47
C ASN A 117 -4.78 -0.45 -22.15
N PRO A 118 -4.83 -1.75 -21.78
CA PRO A 118 -4.22 -2.27 -20.55
C PRO A 118 -2.73 -1.97 -20.30
N ASP A 119 -1.95 -1.67 -21.34
CA ASP A 119 -0.54 -1.29 -21.21
C ASP A 119 -0.33 0.23 -21.22
N ALA A 120 -1.40 1.00 -21.43
CA ALA A 120 -1.35 2.45 -21.37
C ALA A 120 -1.00 2.91 -19.96
N THR A 121 -0.50 4.13 -19.87
CA THR A 121 -0.27 4.76 -18.57
C THR A 121 -1.48 5.58 -18.25
N GLU A 122 -2.14 5.27 -17.14
CA GLU A 122 -3.24 6.07 -16.64
C GLU A 122 -2.86 7.55 -16.52
N ILE A 123 -3.78 8.43 -16.88
CA ILE A 123 -3.61 9.86 -16.74
C ILE A 123 -4.66 10.33 -15.75
N CYS A 124 -4.23 10.80 -14.57
CA CYS A 124 -5.13 11.50 -13.65
C CYS A 124 -5.64 12.75 -14.39
N ASP A 125 -6.90 12.70 -14.85
CA ASP A 125 -7.54 13.77 -15.57
C ASP A 125 -8.96 14.05 -15.02
N PRO A 126 -9.43 15.30 -15.13
CA PRO A 126 -10.70 15.73 -14.55
C PRO A 126 -11.92 15.28 -15.37
N GLU A 127 -11.70 14.76 -16.57
CA GLU A 127 -12.73 14.20 -17.43
C GLU A 127 -13.05 12.75 -17.02
N GLY A 128 -12.17 12.13 -16.21
CA GLY A 128 -12.26 10.74 -15.80
C GLY A 128 -12.19 9.90 -17.06
N PHE A 129 -11.04 9.92 -17.72
CA PHE A 129 -10.76 8.97 -18.77
C PHE A 129 -9.99 7.79 -18.17
N ASP A 130 -10.27 6.59 -18.67
CA ASP A 130 -9.68 5.33 -18.22
C ASP A 130 -8.71 4.93 -19.32
N GLU A 131 -7.46 5.40 -19.25
CA GLU A 131 -6.50 5.10 -20.30
C GLU A 131 -5.96 3.69 -20.19
N ASP A 132 -5.73 3.20 -18.96
CA ASP A 132 -5.17 1.86 -18.75
C ASP A 132 -6.23 0.74 -18.67
N CYS A 133 -7.49 1.07 -18.90
CA CYS A 133 -8.63 0.14 -18.86
C CYS A 133 -8.76 -0.61 -17.52
N ASP A 134 -8.18 -0.07 -16.44
CA ASP A 134 -8.37 -0.52 -15.08
C ASP A 134 -9.28 0.48 -14.34
N PRO A 135 -10.55 0.14 -14.09
CA PRO A 135 -11.48 1.07 -13.43
C PRO A 135 -11.13 1.34 -11.95
N SER A 136 -10.06 0.72 -11.42
CA SER A 136 -9.54 0.98 -10.07
C SER A 136 -8.47 2.07 -10.01
N THR A 137 -7.91 2.48 -11.16
CA THR A 137 -6.86 3.53 -11.30
C THR A 137 -7.41 4.87 -11.81
N PHE A 138 -8.70 4.91 -12.14
CA PHE A 138 -9.45 6.00 -12.79
C PHE A 138 -9.55 7.35 -12.03
N GLY A 139 -9.03 8.44 -12.64
CA GLY A 139 -9.43 9.86 -12.40
C GLY A 139 -8.79 10.64 -11.23
N ASP A 140 -9.10 11.95 -11.15
CA ASP A 140 -8.85 12.80 -9.97
C ASP A 140 -9.75 12.35 -8.80
N ARG A 141 -9.33 11.31 -8.08
CA ARG A 141 -10.06 10.83 -6.90
C ARG A 141 -9.95 11.84 -5.75
N ASP A 142 -11.10 12.41 -5.40
CA ASP A 142 -11.37 13.36 -4.31
C ASP A 142 -12.65 12.85 -3.63
N ASP A 143 -12.52 11.87 -2.73
CA ASP A 143 -13.67 11.15 -2.14
C ASP A 143 -14.41 12.00 -1.08
N ASP A 144 -13.76 13.02 -0.52
CA ASP A 144 -14.29 13.91 0.52
C ASP A 144 -14.69 15.32 0.02
N ASP A 145 -14.53 15.58 -1.28
CA ASP A 145 -14.90 16.81 -1.99
C ASP A 145 -14.16 18.06 -1.47
N ASP A 146 -12.91 17.92 -1.03
CA ASP A 146 -12.13 18.99 -0.43
C ASP A 146 -11.26 19.77 -1.43
N GLY A 147 -11.16 19.25 -2.66
CA GLY A 147 -10.44 19.84 -3.78
C GLY A 147 -8.97 19.44 -3.88
N PHE A 148 -8.49 18.52 -3.04
CA PHE A 148 -7.23 17.83 -3.17
C PHE A 148 -7.45 16.41 -3.69
N VAL A 149 -6.45 15.88 -4.39
CA VAL A 149 -6.54 14.56 -5.02
C VAL A 149 -5.77 13.57 -4.16
N ASP A 150 -6.33 12.38 -3.97
CA ASP A 150 -5.70 11.28 -3.22
C ASP A 150 -4.26 11.06 -3.69
N ALA A 151 -3.31 11.02 -2.74
CA ALA A 151 -1.90 10.76 -2.98
C ALA A 151 -1.62 9.37 -3.59
N ARG A 152 -2.60 8.45 -3.53
CA ARG A 152 -2.61 7.19 -4.28
C ARG A 152 -2.81 7.39 -5.78
N CYS A 153 -3.45 8.47 -6.26
CA CYS A 153 -3.40 8.85 -7.68
C CYS A 153 -2.01 9.39 -7.98
N CYS A 154 -1.16 8.58 -8.59
CA CYS A 154 0.23 8.97 -8.84
C CYS A 154 0.75 8.37 -10.15
N ASN A 155 0.98 9.26 -11.12
CA ASN A 155 1.49 8.92 -12.44
C ASN A 155 2.76 9.72 -12.75
N LEU A 156 3.91 9.04 -12.63
CA LEU A 156 5.25 9.61 -12.77
C LEU A 156 5.49 10.79 -11.83
N ASP A 157 5.45 12.01 -12.36
CA ASP A 157 5.71 13.26 -11.65
C ASP A 157 4.41 14.01 -11.29
N ARG A 158 3.24 13.45 -11.62
CA ARG A 158 1.93 14.01 -11.26
C ARG A 158 1.24 13.09 -10.27
N CYS A 159 1.23 13.49 -9.01
CA CYS A 159 0.57 12.74 -7.95
C CYS A 159 -0.32 13.70 -7.17
N GLY A 160 -1.41 13.16 -6.65
CA GLY A 160 -2.17 13.80 -5.59
C GLY A 160 -1.29 14.02 -4.36
N ASP A 161 -1.72 14.93 -3.52
CA ASP A 161 -1.03 15.35 -2.30
C ASP A 161 -1.90 15.16 -1.04
N ASP A 162 -3.10 14.58 -1.19
CA ASP A 162 -3.95 14.22 -0.07
C ASP A 162 -3.61 12.83 0.50
N CYS A 163 -3.18 12.82 1.76
CA CYS A 163 -2.77 11.63 2.49
C CYS A 163 -3.93 10.86 3.17
N ASP A 164 -5.13 11.42 3.28
CA ASP A 164 -6.34 10.76 3.80
C ASP A 164 -7.62 11.32 3.13
N ASP A 165 -7.76 11.06 1.83
CA ASP A 165 -8.88 11.40 0.91
C ASP A 165 -10.31 11.01 1.38
N GLY A 166 -10.45 10.39 2.54
CA GLY A 166 -11.75 10.14 3.18
C GLY A 166 -12.10 11.15 4.28
N ASP A 167 -11.26 12.15 4.54
CA ASP A 167 -11.37 13.11 5.63
C ASP A 167 -10.96 14.53 5.20
N ASP A 168 -11.95 15.37 4.90
CA ASP A 168 -11.81 16.76 4.44
C ASP A 168 -11.04 17.70 5.39
N SER A 169 -10.56 17.19 6.52
CA SER A 169 -9.69 17.91 7.44
C SER A 169 -8.20 17.59 7.28
N VAL A 170 -7.86 16.51 6.58
CA VAL A 170 -6.49 16.03 6.34
C VAL A 170 -6.12 16.28 4.89
N ARG A 171 -5.29 17.30 4.63
CA ARG A 171 -4.92 17.72 3.27
C ARG A 171 -3.77 18.72 3.29
N PRO A 172 -3.12 19.01 2.15
CA PRO A 172 -2.11 20.06 2.06
C PRO A 172 -2.56 21.41 2.63
N ASP A 173 -1.64 22.08 3.33
CA ASP A 173 -1.85 23.38 4.00
C ASP A 173 -2.90 23.36 5.14
N SER A 174 -3.37 22.20 5.59
CA SER A 174 -4.16 22.08 6.83
C SER A 174 -3.34 22.49 8.06
N VAL A 175 -4.04 22.70 9.18
CA VAL A 175 -3.37 23.03 10.45
C VAL A 175 -3.21 21.75 11.24
N GLU A 176 -1.96 21.39 11.51
CA GLU A 176 -1.64 20.29 12.43
C GLU A 176 -2.40 20.38 13.74
N VAL A 177 -3.01 19.26 14.11
CA VAL A 177 -3.59 19.02 15.42
C VAL A 177 -2.77 17.93 16.07
N CYS A 178 -2.42 18.12 17.35
CA CYS A 178 -1.80 17.02 18.07
C CYS A 178 -2.75 15.82 18.20
N ASN A 179 -2.66 14.87 17.27
CA ASN A 179 -3.50 13.69 17.17
C ASN A 179 -2.71 12.45 16.70
N ARG A 180 -1.39 12.60 16.44
CA ARG A 180 -0.49 11.58 15.87
C ARG A 180 -0.79 11.22 14.42
N ARG A 181 -1.37 12.15 13.67
CA ARG A 181 -1.55 12.10 12.24
C ARG A 181 -0.77 13.25 11.60
N ASP A 182 -0.54 13.10 10.32
CA ASP A 182 -0.05 14.14 9.43
C ASP A 182 -1.34 14.76 8.86
N ASP A 183 -1.78 15.88 9.43
CA ASP A 183 -3.04 16.52 9.03
C ASP A 183 -2.81 17.46 7.83
N ASP A 184 -1.58 17.94 7.62
CA ASP A 184 -1.21 18.83 6.51
C ASP A 184 -0.50 18.16 5.33
N CYS A 185 -0.35 16.84 5.39
CA CYS A 185 0.23 15.96 4.37
C CYS A 185 1.66 16.37 3.94
N ASP A 186 2.45 17.00 4.82
CA ASP A 186 3.83 17.39 4.52
C ASP A 186 4.87 16.27 4.73
N GLY A 187 4.43 15.13 5.25
CA GLY A 187 5.24 13.95 5.58
C GLY A 187 5.79 13.95 7.00
N SER A 188 5.46 14.95 7.81
CA SER A 188 5.76 15.05 9.24
C SER A 188 4.48 14.81 10.05
N VAL A 189 4.62 14.35 11.29
CA VAL A 189 3.48 14.10 12.17
C VAL A 189 3.55 15.05 13.35
N ASP A 190 2.46 15.77 13.62
CA ASP A 190 2.33 16.71 14.73
C ASP A 190 3.46 17.77 14.75
N GLU A 191 3.97 18.20 13.59
CA GLU A 191 4.98 19.26 13.52
C GLU A 191 4.35 20.62 13.85
N SER A 192 5.18 21.56 14.33
CA SER A 192 4.73 22.86 14.84
C SER A 192 3.79 22.85 16.07
N VAL A 193 3.16 21.72 16.42
CA VAL A 193 2.33 21.54 17.63
C VAL A 193 3.02 20.70 18.71
N SER A 194 3.99 19.87 18.32
CA SER A 194 4.87 19.19 19.26
C SER A 194 5.80 20.19 19.98
N VAL A 195 6.07 19.93 21.25
CA VAL A 195 6.96 20.74 22.09
C VAL A 195 8.20 19.94 22.48
N PRO A 196 9.37 20.58 22.63
CA PRO A 196 10.55 19.92 23.16
C PRO A 196 10.39 19.63 24.65
N GLY A 197 10.89 18.47 25.07
CA GLY A 197 10.95 18.05 26.46
C GLY A 197 11.79 16.80 26.61
N PHE A 198 11.45 15.98 27.59
CA PHE A 198 12.23 14.87 28.08
C PHE A 198 11.32 13.67 28.32
N VAL A 199 11.85 12.47 28.13
CA VAL A 199 11.14 11.24 28.54
C VAL A 199 10.98 11.26 30.06
N ASP A 200 9.78 10.91 30.53
CA ASP A 200 9.38 10.81 31.95
C ASP A 200 8.87 9.37 32.17
N GLU A 201 9.80 8.44 32.36
CA GLU A 201 9.51 7.00 32.30
C GLU A 201 8.64 6.56 33.51
N ASP A 202 8.85 7.13 34.69
CA ASP A 202 8.07 6.83 35.90
C ASP A 202 6.79 7.66 36.08
N SER A 203 6.59 8.70 35.27
CA SER A 203 5.41 9.58 35.26
C SER A 203 5.25 10.44 36.52
N ASP A 204 6.35 10.89 37.13
CA ASP A 204 6.32 11.82 38.27
C ASP A 204 6.24 13.31 37.88
N GLY A 205 6.37 13.59 36.58
CA GLY A 205 6.33 14.93 36.00
C GLY A 205 7.69 15.59 35.84
N ARG A 206 8.79 14.93 36.19
CA ARG A 206 10.17 15.25 35.81
C ARG A 206 10.61 14.25 34.76
N GLY A 207 11.54 14.65 33.91
CA GLY A 207 12.06 13.75 32.89
C GLY A 207 13.58 13.71 32.90
N ASP A 208 14.13 12.68 32.26
CA ASP A 208 15.56 12.48 32.12
C ASP A 208 16.16 13.54 31.17
N GLY A 209 16.99 14.44 31.73
CA GLY A 209 17.69 15.48 30.99
C GLY A 209 18.60 14.96 29.86
N ASP A 210 19.03 13.69 29.92
CA ASP A 210 19.85 13.03 28.90
C ASP A 210 19.00 12.34 27.80
N ARG A 211 17.66 12.32 27.95
CA ARG A 211 16.72 11.73 26.98
C ARG A 211 15.75 12.78 26.42
N PRO A 212 16.23 13.72 25.58
CA PRO A 212 15.36 14.71 24.94
C PRO A 212 14.39 14.03 23.97
N ALA A 213 13.16 14.53 23.93
CA ALA A 213 12.09 14.05 23.05
C ALA A 213 11.26 15.23 22.51
N MET A 214 10.58 14.99 21.38
CA MET A 214 9.50 15.85 20.88
C MET A 214 8.20 15.09 21.11
N ALA A 215 7.25 15.74 21.78
CA ALA A 215 5.92 15.18 21.97
C ALA A 215 4.92 16.30 22.13
N CYS A 216 3.64 15.98 22.01
CA CYS A 216 2.62 16.96 22.27
C CYS A 216 2.51 17.33 23.75
N PRO A 217 2.06 18.56 24.06
CA PRO A 217 1.76 18.95 25.43
C PRO A 217 0.81 17.97 26.14
N GLY A 218 1.23 17.48 27.31
CA GLY A 218 0.43 16.53 28.10
C GLY A 218 0.47 15.09 27.60
N SER A 219 1.38 14.76 26.67
CA SER A 219 1.66 13.37 26.32
C SER A 219 2.05 12.56 27.57
N PRO A 220 1.58 11.31 27.71
CA PRO A 220 2.02 10.46 28.79
C PRO A 220 3.53 10.21 28.66
N ARG A 221 4.20 10.08 29.81
CA ARG A 221 5.63 9.80 29.90
C ARG A 221 6.52 10.86 29.23
N PHE A 222 6.09 12.11 29.32
CA PHE A 222 6.79 13.26 28.78
C PHE A 222 6.69 14.44 29.74
N SER A 223 7.83 15.03 30.05
CA SER A 223 7.92 16.26 30.84
C SER A 223 8.67 17.35 30.09
N THR A 224 8.26 18.61 30.26
CA THR A 224 9.03 19.76 29.76
C THR A 224 10.17 20.17 30.70
N VAL A 225 10.34 19.46 31.82
CA VAL A 225 11.39 19.72 32.81
C VAL A 225 12.29 18.50 32.94
N GLY A 226 13.54 18.65 32.48
CA GLY A 226 14.53 17.57 32.38
C GLY A 226 15.52 17.57 33.54
N ASP A 227 15.01 17.58 34.77
CA ASP A 227 15.82 17.64 36.00
C ASP A 227 15.77 16.36 36.84
N ASP A 228 15.26 15.26 36.27
CA ASP A 228 15.20 13.96 36.95
C ASP A 228 16.58 13.29 37.03
N CYS A 229 16.94 12.78 38.21
CA CYS A 229 18.17 12.02 38.42
C CYS A 229 17.97 10.49 38.40
N ASP A 230 16.73 10.01 38.42
CA ASP A 230 16.37 8.59 38.30
C ASP A 230 14.96 8.42 37.71
N ASP A 231 14.88 8.52 36.39
CA ASP A 231 13.65 8.42 35.56
C ASP A 231 12.89 7.08 35.70
N ASP A 232 13.45 6.11 36.42
CA ASP A 232 12.81 4.82 36.74
C ASP A 232 12.15 4.79 38.14
N ASP A 233 12.35 5.80 39.00
CA ASP A 233 11.85 5.86 40.37
C ASP A 233 11.17 7.22 40.71
N PRO A 234 9.83 7.25 40.80
CA PRO A 234 9.07 8.49 40.97
C PRO A 234 9.27 9.16 42.34
N ALA A 235 10.04 8.53 43.23
CA ALA A 235 10.44 9.07 44.53
C ALA A 235 11.82 9.74 44.51
N ARG A 236 12.44 9.91 43.33
CA ARG A 236 13.81 10.42 43.19
C ARG A 236 13.91 11.53 42.14
N ASN A 237 13.40 12.70 42.47
CA ASN A 237 13.44 13.88 41.60
C ASN A 237 13.50 15.20 42.40
N PRO A 238 13.87 16.35 41.80
CA PRO A 238 14.02 17.62 42.52
C PRO A 238 12.78 18.23 43.19
N ALA A 239 11.59 17.66 42.97
CA ALA A 239 10.38 18.06 43.67
C ALA A 239 10.13 17.25 44.96
N GLN A 240 10.91 16.20 45.22
CA GLN A 240 10.75 15.34 46.38
C GLN A 240 11.36 15.95 47.64
N VAL A 241 11.10 15.30 48.76
CA VAL A 241 11.68 15.62 50.07
C VAL A 241 12.51 14.43 50.50
N GLU A 242 13.71 14.70 50.99
CA GLU A 242 14.59 13.70 51.59
C GLU A 242 13.92 12.84 52.66
N VAL A 243 14.10 11.52 52.51
CA VAL A 243 13.70 10.50 53.47
C VAL A 243 14.96 9.91 54.10
N CYS A 244 14.94 9.60 55.40
CA CYS A 244 16.08 8.96 56.08
C CYS A 244 16.25 7.47 55.67
N ASP A 245 16.55 7.20 54.42
CA ASP A 245 16.75 5.86 53.86
C ASP A 245 18.13 5.67 53.19
N GLY A 246 18.95 6.73 53.15
CA GLY A 246 20.29 6.73 52.55
C GLY A 246 20.29 6.87 51.03
N VAL A 247 19.15 7.22 50.43
CA VAL A 247 19.00 7.58 49.03
C VAL A 247 18.92 9.11 48.92
N ASP A 248 19.44 9.66 47.83
CA ASP A 248 19.23 11.05 47.43
C ASP A 248 17.88 11.08 46.68
N ASN A 249 16.83 11.58 47.35
CA ASN A 249 15.47 11.66 46.85
C ASN A 249 15.22 12.97 46.10
N ASP A 250 15.87 14.07 46.48
CA ASP A 250 15.66 15.40 45.89
C ASP A 250 16.72 15.81 44.85
N CYS A 251 17.61 14.89 44.49
CA CYS A 251 18.61 15.02 43.44
C CYS A 251 19.57 16.21 43.65
N ASP A 252 19.94 16.52 44.90
CA ASP A 252 20.87 17.62 45.23
C ASP A 252 22.36 17.18 45.39
N ASP A 253 22.66 15.91 45.04
CA ASP A 253 23.93 15.20 45.23
C ASP A 253 24.27 14.89 46.70
N ARG A 254 23.28 14.89 47.58
CA ARG A 254 23.42 14.52 48.99
C ARG A 254 22.24 13.66 49.41
N ALA A 255 22.48 12.83 50.42
CA ALA A 255 21.46 11.94 50.95
C ALA A 255 21.18 12.28 52.41
N ASP A 256 19.90 12.24 52.77
CA ASP A 256 19.34 12.44 54.11
C ASP A 256 19.55 13.85 54.70
N GLU A 257 19.97 14.86 53.94
CA GLU A 257 20.05 16.24 54.41
C GLU A 257 18.65 16.82 54.54
N GLN A 258 18.33 17.42 55.70
CA GLN A 258 17.01 17.99 55.96
C GLN A 258 15.88 16.96 56.15
N ALA A 259 16.16 15.66 56.04
CA ALA A 259 15.25 14.61 56.47
C ALA A 259 14.89 14.78 57.95
N ARG A 260 13.60 14.97 58.25
CA ARG A 260 13.11 15.21 59.61
C ARG A 260 12.95 13.88 60.34
N ALA A 261 13.81 13.65 61.35
CA ALA A 261 13.77 12.49 62.24
C ALA A 261 12.47 12.36 63.07
#